data_AF-A0A517MJU3-F1
#
_entry.id   AF-A0A517MJU3-F1
#
_cell.length_a   1.000
_cell.length_b   1.000
_cell.length_c   1.000
_cell.angle_alpha   90.00
_cell.angle_beta   90.00
_cell.angle_gamma   90.00
#
_symmetry.space_group_name_H-M   'P 1'
#
loop_
_entity.id
_entity.type
_entity.pdbx_description
1 polymer ?
#
loop_
_entity_poly.entity_id
_entity_poly.type
_entity_poly.pdbx_seq_one_letter_code
_entity_poly.pdbx_strand_id
1 'polypeptide(L)'
;MAIVIFTTRQEVSRLRNSLSQVDLTAMPISPDAVVTEVHRHIADHPLPCKVTDVRYSETDDTFRVHFMWTDPVDKKDWGSNFELKGDGYGTYAGCIRNTKFLAPIHPPRYTPPLKDSDGMWIEVSTPSVIHNGG
;
A
#
# COMPACT_ATOMS: atom_id res chain seq x y z
N MET A 1 39.63 -3.14 -0.04
CA MET A 1 39.58 -1.89 0.73
C MET A 1 38.19 -1.79 1.34
N ALA A 2 38.08 -1.93 2.67
CA ALA A 2 36.79 -1.90 3.37
C ALA A 2 36.55 -0.50 3.92
N ILE A 3 35.51 0.18 3.44
CA ILE A 3 35.08 1.48 3.97
C ILE A 3 34.15 1.19 5.14
N VAL A 4 34.64 1.38 6.37
CA VAL A 4 33.83 1.27 7.60
C VAL A 4 33.35 2.67 7.96
N ILE A 5 32.07 2.94 7.76
CA ILE A 5 31.45 4.21 8.15
C ILE A 5 30.99 4.08 9.61
N PHE A 6 31.73 4.70 10.54
CA PHE A 6 31.33 4.82 11.93
C PHE A 6 30.39 6.03 12.07
N THR A 7 29.11 5.86 11.73
CA THR A 7 28.13 6.94 11.93
C THR A 7 27.80 7.06 13.42
N THR A 8 28.32 8.09 14.07
CA THR A 8 27.99 8.36 15.48
C THR A 8 26.51 8.72 15.61
N ARG A 9 25.87 8.41 16.75
CA ARG A 9 24.42 8.71 16.96
C ARG A 9 24.10 10.19 16.73
N GLN A 10 25.04 11.09 17.01
CA GLN A 10 24.87 12.52 16.76
C GLN A 10 24.91 12.87 15.27
N GLU A 11 25.70 12.17 14.46
CA GLU A 11 25.67 12.32 13.00
C GLU A 11 24.42 11.73 12.38
N VAL A 12 23.91 10.60 12.89
CA VAL A 12 22.58 10.09 12.49
C VAL A 12 21.49 11.12 12.82
N SER A 13 21.54 11.73 14.01
CA SER A 13 20.58 12.78 14.38
C SER A 13 20.71 14.04 13.53
N ARG A 14 21.93 14.44 13.15
CA ARG A 14 22.15 15.59 12.25
C ARG A 14 21.72 15.30 10.82
N LEU A 15 22.00 14.10 10.30
CA LEU A 15 21.48 13.63 9.01
C LEU A 15 19.95 13.60 9.02
N ARG A 16 19.34 13.09 10.10
CA ARG A 16 17.89 13.08 10.28
C ARG A 16 17.33 14.50 10.32
N ASN A 17 17.94 15.42 11.06
CA ASN A 17 17.50 16.82 11.12
C ASN A 17 17.73 17.57 9.80
N SER A 18 18.81 17.26 9.08
CA SER A 18 19.11 17.85 7.78
C SER A 18 18.16 17.33 6.70
N LEU A 19 17.76 16.05 6.75
CA LEU A 19 16.69 15.47 5.95
C LEU A 19 15.31 16.05 6.32
N SER A 20 15.07 16.32 7.60
CA SER A 20 13.86 17.02 8.06
C SER A 20 13.76 18.48 7.58
N GLN A 21 14.84 19.08 7.06
CA GLN A 21 14.83 20.42 6.47
C GLN A 21 14.87 20.43 4.93
N VAL A 22 15.08 19.29 4.29
CA VAL A 22 14.83 19.13 2.84
C VAL A 22 13.33 18.86 2.69
N ASP A 23 12.51 19.92 2.66
CA ASP A 23 11.16 19.91 2.09
C ASP A 23 10.35 18.61 2.26
N LEU A 24 10.31 18.04 3.48
CA LEU A 24 9.42 16.93 3.84
C LEU A 24 7.99 17.44 4.10
N THR A 25 7.65 18.59 3.53
CA THR A 25 6.29 18.92 3.08
C THR A 25 5.97 18.19 1.77
N ALA A 26 6.48 16.96 1.59
CA ALA A 26 5.92 16.04 0.64
C ALA A 26 4.46 15.86 1.06
N MET A 27 3.56 16.57 0.40
CA MET A 27 2.13 16.34 0.57
C MET A 27 1.90 14.84 0.53
N PRO A 28 1.06 14.29 1.45
CA PRO A 28 0.67 12.90 1.36
C PRO A 28 0.22 12.63 -0.09
N ILE A 29 0.61 11.47 -0.62
CA ILE A 29 0.23 11.09 -1.98
C ILE A 29 -1.27 11.37 -2.19
N SER A 30 -1.63 11.99 -3.32
CA SER A 30 -3.02 12.36 -3.52
C SER A 30 -3.91 11.11 -3.45
N PRO A 31 -5.11 11.19 -2.83
CA PRO A 31 -6.03 10.06 -2.78
C PRO A 31 -6.31 9.45 -4.17
N ASP A 32 -6.29 10.28 -5.23
CA ASP A 32 -6.47 9.87 -6.62
C ASP A 32 -5.30 9.02 -7.15
N ALA A 33 -4.05 9.38 -6.79
CA ALA A 33 -2.88 8.57 -7.10
C ALA A 33 -2.89 7.23 -6.34
N VAL A 34 -3.36 7.24 -5.08
CA VAL A 34 -3.61 5.99 -4.32
C VAL A 34 -4.66 5.14 -5.01
N VAL A 35 -5.79 5.72 -5.44
CA VAL A 35 -6.83 5.00 -6.20
C VAL A 35 -6.22 4.35 -7.44
N THR A 36 -5.45 5.11 -8.22
CA THR A 36 -4.84 4.64 -9.47
C THR A 36 -3.90 3.46 -9.22
N GLU A 37 -3.03 3.57 -8.22
CA GLU A 37 -2.02 2.54 -7.95
C GLU A 37 -2.64 1.29 -7.30
N VAL A 38 -3.61 1.47 -6.41
CA VAL A 38 -4.42 0.36 -5.88
C VAL A 38 -5.18 -0.31 -7.01
N HIS A 39 -5.82 0.46 -7.91
CA HIS A 39 -6.57 -0.09 -9.02
C HIS A 39 -5.66 -0.91 -9.94
N ARG A 40 -4.44 -0.43 -10.20
CA ARG A 40 -3.42 -1.18 -10.95
C ARG A 40 -3.10 -2.52 -10.29
N HIS A 41 -2.88 -2.55 -8.98
CA HIS A 41 -2.60 -3.79 -8.26
C HIS A 41 -3.78 -4.76 -8.27
N ILE A 42 -5.00 -4.28 -7.99
CA ILE A 42 -6.19 -5.16 -7.97
C ILE A 42 -6.67 -5.56 -9.36
N ALA A 43 -6.28 -4.86 -10.43
CA ALA A 43 -6.62 -5.22 -11.80
C ALA A 43 -5.92 -6.51 -12.26
N ASP A 44 -4.75 -6.83 -11.68
CA ASP A 44 -4.09 -8.14 -11.85
C ASP A 44 -4.85 -9.28 -11.14
N HIS A 45 -5.81 -8.96 -10.27
CA HIS A 45 -6.64 -9.97 -9.62
C HIS A 45 -7.66 -10.55 -10.61
N PRO A 46 -7.91 -11.87 -10.60
CA PRO A 46 -8.80 -12.51 -11.57
C PRO A 46 -10.30 -12.20 -11.35
N LEU A 47 -10.65 -11.50 -10.26
CA LEU A 47 -12.01 -11.03 -10.01
C LEU A 47 -12.16 -9.59 -10.55
N PRO A 48 -13.32 -9.21 -11.10
CA PRO A 48 -13.58 -7.82 -11.45
C PRO A 48 -13.68 -6.99 -10.16
N CYS A 49 -12.66 -6.16 -9.92
CA CYS A 49 -12.52 -5.35 -8.72
C CYS A 49 -12.57 -3.86 -9.05
N LYS A 50 -13.10 -3.05 -8.15
CA LYS A 50 -13.09 -1.59 -8.26
C LYS A 50 -12.83 -0.95 -6.90
N VAL A 51 -11.99 0.07 -6.89
CA VAL A 51 -11.87 0.98 -5.74
C VAL A 51 -13.08 1.92 -5.77
N THR A 52 -13.70 2.16 -4.60
CA THR A 52 -14.93 2.95 -4.50
C THR A 52 -14.81 4.18 -3.60
N ASP A 53 -13.96 4.12 -2.58
CA ASP A 53 -13.71 5.23 -1.66
C ASP A 53 -12.29 5.10 -1.12
N VAL A 54 -11.57 6.22 -1.05
CA VAL A 54 -10.24 6.32 -0.45
C VAL A 54 -10.23 7.54 0.45
N ARG A 55 -9.87 7.34 1.71
CA ARG A 55 -9.83 8.39 2.73
C ARG A 55 -8.49 8.40 3.40
N TYR A 56 -7.93 9.59 3.54
CA TYR A 56 -6.68 9.79 4.26
C TYR A 56 -6.97 10.23 5.71
N SER A 57 -6.28 9.63 6.67
CA SER A 57 -6.22 10.08 8.07
C SER A 57 -4.86 10.71 8.33
N GLU A 58 -4.83 12.03 8.49
CA GLU A 58 -3.62 12.78 8.87
C GLU A 58 -3.09 12.36 10.24
N THR A 59 -3.98 12.02 11.18
CA THR A 59 -3.62 11.65 12.55
C THR A 59 -2.83 10.34 12.60
N ASP A 60 -3.17 9.39 11.73
CA ASP A 60 -2.61 8.05 11.70
C ASP A 60 -1.66 7.81 10.52
N ASP A 61 -1.44 8.83 9.68
CA ASP A 61 -0.72 8.74 8.40
C ASP A 61 -1.13 7.49 7.60
N THR A 62 -2.44 7.32 7.41
CA THR A 62 -3.02 6.07 6.89
C THR A 62 -4.10 6.37 5.86
N PHE A 63 -4.06 5.67 4.72
CA PHE A 63 -5.17 5.63 3.78
C PHE A 63 -6.07 4.44 4.08
N ARG A 64 -7.35 4.70 4.27
CA ARG A 64 -8.40 3.69 4.28
C ARG A 64 -8.97 3.58 2.88
N VAL A 65 -8.87 2.39 2.30
CA VAL A 65 -9.31 2.09 0.95
C VAL A 65 -10.49 1.11 1.01
N HIS A 66 -11.62 1.52 0.46
CA HIS A 66 -12.79 0.67 0.26
C HIS A 66 -12.84 0.20 -1.19
N PHE A 67 -12.87 -1.11 -1.37
CA PHE A 67 -12.95 -1.75 -2.68
C PHE A 67 -14.12 -2.73 -2.72
N MET A 68 -14.65 -2.94 -3.91
CA MET A 68 -15.72 -3.89 -4.20
C MET A 68 -15.29 -4.87 -5.28
N TRP A 69 -15.79 -6.09 -5.19
CA TRP A 69 -15.64 -7.10 -6.23
C TRP A 69 -16.94 -7.86 -6.43
N THR A 70 -17.16 -8.35 -7.64
CA THR A 70 -18.30 -9.21 -7.95
C THR A 70 -17.85 -10.67 -7.89
N ASP A 71 -18.46 -11.45 -7.01
CA ASP A 71 -18.19 -12.89 -6.94
C ASP A 71 -18.83 -13.61 -8.14
N PRO A 72 -18.08 -14.37 -8.95
CA PRO A 72 -18.61 -15.01 -10.15
C PRO A 72 -19.51 -16.23 -9.85
N VAL A 73 -19.42 -16.80 -8.64
CA VAL A 73 -20.20 -17.97 -8.20
C VAL A 73 -21.58 -17.52 -7.74
N ASP A 74 -21.64 -16.56 -6.82
CA ASP A 74 -22.88 -16.05 -6.24
C ASP A 74 -23.48 -14.87 -7.03
N LYS A 75 -22.75 -14.32 -8.01
CA LYS A 75 -23.08 -13.10 -8.79
C LYS A 75 -23.41 -11.89 -7.92
N LYS A 76 -22.83 -11.84 -6.72
CA LYS A 76 -23.11 -10.83 -5.71
C LYS A 76 -21.92 -9.89 -5.56
N ASP A 77 -22.23 -8.60 -5.39
CA ASP A 77 -21.20 -7.61 -5.08
C ASP A 77 -20.85 -7.67 -3.59
N TRP A 78 -19.56 -7.81 -3.32
CA TRP A 78 -18.98 -7.76 -2.00
C TRP A 78 -18.10 -6.52 -1.86
N GLY A 79 -17.94 -6.03 -0.64
CA GLY A 79 -17.10 -4.88 -0.33
C GLY A 79 -16.25 -5.14 0.90
N SER A 80 -15.03 -4.62 0.90
CA SER A 80 -14.16 -4.67 2.06
C SER A 80 -13.28 -3.43 2.14
N ASN A 81 -12.75 -3.19 3.33
CA ASN A 81 -11.81 -2.11 3.59
C ASN A 81 -10.44 -2.71 3.87
N PHE A 82 -9.39 -2.03 3.46
CA PHE A 82 -8.05 -2.26 3.96
C PHE A 82 -7.35 -0.91 4.20
N GLU A 83 -6.26 -0.96 4.97
CA GLU A 83 -5.51 0.21 5.39
C GLU A 83 -4.13 0.15 4.75
N LEU A 84 -3.72 1.25 4.12
CA LEU A 84 -2.36 1.51 3.68
C LEU A 84 -1.71 2.44 4.69
N LYS A 85 -0.77 1.91 5.46
CA LYS A 85 -0.07 2.65 6.50
C LYS A 85 1.18 3.30 5.93
N GLY A 86 1.36 4.58 6.18
CA GLY A 86 2.56 5.31 5.83
C GLY A 86 3.76 4.85 6.64
N ASP A 87 4.91 4.80 6.00
CA ASP A 87 6.21 4.57 6.64
C ASP A 87 6.83 5.88 7.18
N GLY A 88 6.17 7.03 6.95
CA GLY A 88 6.66 8.36 7.27
C GLY A 88 7.66 8.93 6.26
N TYR A 89 7.94 8.21 5.17
CA TYR A 89 8.87 8.61 4.09
C TYR A 89 8.18 8.69 2.72
N GLY A 90 6.85 8.68 2.70
CA GLY A 90 6.05 8.78 1.47
C GLY A 90 5.76 7.43 0.80
N THR A 91 5.98 6.32 1.50
CA THR A 91 5.55 4.99 1.08
C THR A 91 4.40 4.51 1.96
N TYR A 92 3.34 4.02 1.34
CA TYR A 92 2.14 3.52 1.99
C TYR A 92 1.95 2.05 1.63
N ALA A 93 1.93 1.18 2.64
CA ALA A 93 1.82 -0.26 2.44
C ALA A 93 0.68 -0.87 3.26
N GLY A 94 -0.01 -1.84 2.67
CA GLY A 94 -1.14 -2.50 3.28
C GLY A 94 -1.34 -3.90 2.74
N CYS A 95 -2.11 -4.70 3.46
CA CYS A 95 -2.39 -6.08 3.11
C CYS A 95 -3.90 -6.32 3.10
N ILE A 96 -4.44 -6.72 1.96
CA ILE A 96 -5.81 -7.22 1.86
C ILE A 96 -5.82 -8.63 2.43
N ARG A 97 -6.61 -8.83 3.49
CA ARG A 97 -6.78 -10.13 4.19
C ARG A 97 -8.17 -10.73 4.04
N ASN A 98 -8.98 -10.18 3.14
CA ASN A 98 -10.36 -10.64 2.98
C ASN A 98 -10.38 -12.04 2.35
N THR A 99 -10.82 -13.04 3.13
CA THR A 99 -10.78 -14.44 2.72
C THR A 99 -11.70 -14.76 1.55
N LYS A 100 -12.81 -14.03 1.38
CA LYS A 100 -13.70 -14.19 0.21
C LYS A 100 -13.08 -13.60 -1.05
N PHE A 101 -12.35 -12.49 -0.91
CA PHE A 101 -11.64 -11.86 -2.01
C PHE A 101 -10.47 -12.74 -2.50
N LEU A 102 -9.71 -13.29 -1.55
CA LEU A 102 -8.53 -14.12 -1.81
C LEU A 102 -8.86 -15.58 -2.12
N ALA A 103 -10.14 -15.97 -2.00
CA ALA A 103 -10.55 -17.32 -2.29
C ALA A 103 -10.31 -17.62 -3.78
N PRO A 104 -9.77 -18.80 -4.13
CA PRO A 104 -9.66 -19.22 -5.51
C PRO A 104 -11.05 -19.26 -6.16
N ILE A 105 -11.15 -18.70 -7.37
CA ILE A 105 -12.39 -18.63 -8.18
C ILE A 105 -13.01 -20.01 -8.40
N HIS A 106 -12.17 -21.05 -8.39
CA HIS A 106 -12.60 -22.44 -8.32
C HIS A 106 -11.90 -23.08 -7.12
N PRO A 107 -12.56 -23.21 -5.96
CA PRO A 107 -11.95 -23.90 -4.85
C PRO A 107 -11.68 -25.35 -5.27
N PRO A 108 -10.44 -25.85 -5.14
CA PRO A 108 -10.24 -27.30 -5.15
C PRO A 108 -11.15 -27.90 -4.07
N ARG A 109 -11.52 -29.19 -4.21
CA ARG A 109 -12.39 -29.89 -3.22
C ARG A 109 -11.91 -29.79 -1.77
N TYR A 110 -10.67 -29.35 -1.58
CA TYR A 110 -10.09 -28.93 -0.32
C TYR A 110 -9.29 -27.64 -0.51
N THR A 111 -9.80 -26.52 0.01
CA THR A 111 -9.01 -25.29 0.18
C THR A 111 -8.54 -25.24 1.62
N PRO A 112 -7.22 -25.35 1.91
CA PRO A 112 -6.73 -25.13 3.26
C PRO A 112 -7.09 -23.72 3.72
N PRO A 113 -7.27 -23.48 5.04
CA PRO A 113 -7.51 -22.14 5.55
C PRO A 113 -6.34 -21.23 5.15
N LEU A 114 -6.66 -20.03 4.64
CA LEU A 114 -5.67 -18.99 4.35
C LEU A 114 -4.84 -18.73 5.62
N LYS A 115 -3.52 -18.86 5.51
CA LYS A 115 -2.61 -18.49 6.61
C LYS A 115 -2.62 -16.97 6.77
N ASP A 116 -2.26 -16.44 7.95
CA ASP A 116 -2.11 -14.99 8.18
C ASP A 116 -1.16 -14.28 7.19
N SER A 117 -0.30 -15.04 6.51
CA SER A 117 0.63 -14.58 5.47
C SER A 117 0.02 -14.53 4.06
N ASP A 118 -1.18 -15.07 3.89
CA ASP A 118 -1.85 -15.30 2.61
C ASP A 118 -2.76 -14.11 2.30
N GLY A 119 -2.14 -12.95 2.08
CA GLY A 119 -2.82 -11.70 1.80
C GLY A 119 -2.20 -10.99 0.61
N MET A 120 -3.01 -10.20 -0.10
CA MET A 120 -2.54 -9.42 -1.23
C MET A 120 -1.91 -8.13 -0.71
N TRP A 121 -0.59 -8.02 -0.86
CA TRP A 121 0.16 -6.82 -0.50
C TRP A 121 0.01 -5.75 -1.58
N ILE A 122 -0.23 -4.54 -1.12
CA ILE A 122 -0.31 -3.35 -1.97
C ILE A 122 0.65 -2.33 -1.38
N GLU A 123 1.55 -1.86 -2.22
CA GLU A 123 2.49 -0.79 -1.91
C GLU A 123 2.23 0.36 -2.87
N VAL A 124 2.17 1.56 -2.31
CA VAL A 124 1.94 2.80 -3.03
C VAL A 124 2.99 3.80 -2.56
N SER A 125 3.87 4.20 -3.46
CA SER A 125 4.93 5.15 -3.17
C SER A 125 4.69 6.44 -3.92
N THR A 126 5.04 7.58 -3.32
CA THR A 126 5.11 8.83 -4.08
C THR A 126 6.06 8.62 -5.26
N PRO A 127 5.71 9.07 -6.48
CA PRO A 127 6.61 8.96 -7.62
C PRO A 127 7.90 9.69 -7.24
N SER A 128 9.00 8.94 -7.15
CA SER A 128 10.30 9.53 -6.90
C SER A 128 10.52 10.53 -8.03
N VAL A 129 10.54 11.82 -7.71
CA VAL A 129 11.05 12.82 -8.64
C VAL A 129 12.52 12.49 -8.79
N ILE A 130 12.84 11.66 -9.79
CA ILE A 130 14.21 11.52 -10.26
C ILE A 130 14.53 12.89 -10.82
N HIS A 131 15.17 13.72 -9.99
CA HIS A 131 15.81 14.94 -10.42
C HIS A 131 16.93 14.49 -11.38
N ASN A 132 16.60 14.27 -12.65
CA ASN A 132 17.57 14.17 -13.72
C ASN A 132 18.18 15.57 -13.85
N GLY A 133 19.19 15.83 -13.04
CA GLY A 133 20.11 16.93 -13.24
C GLY A 133 20.99 16.62 -14.44
N GLY A 134 20.97 17.50 -15.43
CA GLY A 134 21.80 17.49 -16.62
C GLY A 134 21.47 18.66 -17.51
#